data_AF-A0A5D4S2L2-F1
#
_entry.id   AF-A0A5D4S2L2-F1
#
_cell.length_a   1.000
_cell.length_b   1.000
_cell.length_c   1.000
_cell.angle_alpha   90.00
_cell.angle_beta   90.00
_cell.angle_gamma   90.00
#
_symmetry.space_group_name_H-M   'P 1'
#
loop_
_entity.id
_entity.type
_entity.pdbx_description
1 polymer ?
#
loop_
_entity_poly.entity_id
_entity_poly.type
_entity_poly.pdbx_seq_one_letter_code
_entity_poly.pdbx_strand_id
1 'polypeptide(L)'
;MTVQFILAVILFILMTAVGGKKGARSFVALFLNFTVLILSIIIMNNPGANPVVITLFASALISSITLFYISRWGTKTITAFLATIVTTCILLVFILLFTNQAMIQGFGEEEIEELAPYSLYVGVDFVKIGAAMILMSTIGAIIDLTIAISSPMQEIKHHNPDIDRRSLFASGMSIGRDILGTSANTLFFAFFGGYMGLLLWFKDLKYSLGEIVNSKVFSSEMIFIGSSAIGMALAIPITAALTAYFLDKKKLGRNRSY
;
A
#
# COMPACT_ATOMS: atom_id res chain seq x y z
N MET A 1 14.24 -12.22 -26.96
CA MET A 1 13.25 -11.77 -25.97
C MET A 1 14.00 -11.44 -24.68
N THR A 2 13.68 -10.33 -24.03
CA THR A 2 14.29 -9.97 -22.75
C THR A 2 13.76 -10.87 -21.64
N VAL A 3 14.56 -11.15 -20.60
CA VAL A 3 14.17 -12.05 -19.50
C VAL A 3 12.90 -11.57 -18.80
N GLN A 4 12.74 -10.25 -18.67
CA GLN A 4 11.56 -9.59 -18.11
C GLN A 4 10.28 -9.97 -18.87
N PHE A 5 10.35 -10.04 -20.20
CA PHE A 5 9.21 -10.42 -21.03
C PHE A 5 8.80 -11.88 -20.78
N ILE A 6 9.78 -12.79 -20.67
CA ILE A 6 9.53 -14.21 -20.38
C ILE A 6 8.84 -14.36 -19.02
N LEU A 7 9.34 -13.68 -17.98
CA LEU A 7 8.73 -13.69 -16.66
C LEU A 7 7.30 -13.13 -16.66
N ALA A 8 7.06 -12.05 -17.40
CA ALA A 8 5.72 -11.48 -17.54
C ALA A 8 4.74 -12.46 -18.20
N VAL A 9 5.16 -13.18 -19.24
CA VAL A 9 4.33 -14.20 -19.90
C VAL A 9 4.04 -15.37 -18.95
N ILE A 10 5.06 -15.87 -18.24
CA ILE A 10 4.88 -16.95 -17.25
C ILE A 10 3.90 -16.51 -16.16
N LEU A 11 4.06 -15.30 -15.62
CA LEU A 11 3.17 -14.74 -14.61
C LEU A 11 1.73 -14.64 -15.13
N PHE A 12 1.53 -14.14 -16.36
CA PHE A 12 0.21 -14.04 -16.95
C PHE A 12 -0.47 -15.40 -17.09
N ILE A 13 0.25 -16.41 -17.56
CA ILE A 13 -0.26 -17.78 -17.72
C ILE A 13 -0.65 -18.33 -16.35
N LEU A 14 0.22 -18.23 -15.34
CA LEU A 14 -0.04 -18.76 -14.00
C LEU A 14 -1.22 -18.05 -13.31
N MET A 15 -1.26 -16.72 -13.36
CA MET A 15 -2.38 -15.95 -12.79
C MET A 15 -3.70 -16.32 -13.46
N THR A 16 -3.70 -16.47 -14.79
CA THR A 16 -4.91 -16.86 -15.53
C THR A 16 -5.31 -18.31 -15.26
N ALA A 17 -4.35 -19.23 -15.12
CA ALA A 17 -4.61 -20.62 -14.81
C ALA A 17 -5.23 -20.80 -13.41
N VAL A 18 -4.71 -20.11 -12.40
CA VAL A 18 -5.19 -20.22 -11.00
C VAL A 18 -6.42 -19.35 -10.74
N GLY A 19 -6.41 -18.09 -11.20
CA GLY A 19 -7.43 -17.09 -10.92
C GLY A 19 -8.51 -16.96 -12.00
N GLY A 20 -8.41 -17.69 -13.11
CA GLY A 20 -9.30 -17.57 -14.26
C GLY A 20 -9.41 -16.14 -14.79
N LYS A 21 -10.65 -15.70 -15.08
CA LYS A 21 -10.94 -14.32 -15.52
C LYS A 21 -10.59 -13.24 -14.48
N LYS A 22 -10.50 -13.58 -13.19
CA LYS A 22 -10.05 -12.63 -12.17
C LYS A 22 -8.53 -12.47 -12.25
N GLY A 23 -7.80 -13.58 -12.39
CA GLY A 23 -6.35 -13.57 -12.52
C GLY A 23 -5.85 -12.77 -13.73
N ALA A 24 -6.48 -12.97 -14.90
CA ALA A 24 -6.16 -12.16 -16.09
C ALA A 24 -6.42 -10.65 -15.87
N ARG A 25 -7.52 -10.30 -15.21
CA ARG A 25 -7.83 -8.90 -14.87
C ARG A 25 -6.84 -8.33 -13.84
N SER A 26 -6.41 -9.12 -12.85
CA SER A 26 -5.37 -8.71 -11.91
C SER A 26 -4.05 -8.40 -12.61
N PHE A 27 -3.65 -9.21 -13.59
CA PHE A 27 -2.45 -8.94 -14.37
C PHE A 27 -2.56 -7.63 -15.17
N VAL A 28 -3.69 -7.38 -15.85
CA VAL A 28 -3.91 -6.11 -16.55
C VAL A 28 -3.92 -4.93 -15.57
N ALA A 29 -4.55 -5.09 -14.40
CA ALA A 29 -4.58 -4.07 -13.36
C ALA A 29 -3.18 -3.68 -12.87
N LEU A 30 -2.24 -4.63 -12.80
CA LEU A 30 -0.84 -4.36 -12.46
C LEU A 30 -0.22 -3.34 -13.41
N PHE A 31 -0.39 -3.50 -14.72
CA PHE A 31 0.12 -2.54 -15.72
C PHE A 31 -0.61 -1.20 -15.68
N LEU A 32 -1.91 -1.19 -15.40
CA LEU A 32 -2.67 0.05 -15.21
C LEU A 32 -2.15 0.82 -13.99
N ASN A 33 -1.96 0.15 -12.86
CA ASN A 33 -1.40 0.74 -11.64
C ASN A 33 0.03 1.25 -11.87
N PHE A 34 0.86 0.47 -12.59
CA PHE A 34 2.19 0.90 -12.99
C PHE A 34 2.15 2.17 -13.86
N THR A 35 1.21 2.24 -14.80
CA THR A 35 1.00 3.43 -15.63
C THR A 35 0.60 4.64 -14.80
N VAL A 36 -0.33 4.49 -13.85
CA VAL A 36 -0.71 5.56 -12.92
C VAL A 36 0.48 6.03 -12.10
N LEU A 37 1.31 5.11 -11.61
CA LEU A 37 2.52 5.44 -10.84
C LEU A 37 3.53 6.24 -11.69
N ILE A 38 3.85 5.79 -12.90
CA ILE A 38 4.79 6.49 -13.79
C ILE A 38 4.25 7.87 -14.18
N LEU A 39 2.98 7.98 -14.55
CA LEU A 39 2.37 9.28 -14.87
C LEU A 39 2.41 10.22 -13.66
N SER A 40 2.17 9.70 -12.46
CA SER A 40 2.26 10.51 -11.23
C SER A 40 3.66 11.06 -11.03
N ILE A 41 4.71 10.26 -11.21
CA ILE A 41 6.10 10.70 -11.13
C ILE A 41 6.41 11.77 -12.18
N ILE A 42 5.98 11.59 -13.42
CA ILE A 42 6.18 12.57 -14.49
C ILE A 42 5.50 13.90 -14.14
N ILE A 43 4.27 13.88 -13.62
CA ILE A 43 3.52 15.08 -13.24
C ILE A 43 4.19 15.78 -12.05
N MET A 44 4.75 15.04 -11.10
CA MET A 44 5.47 15.58 -9.93
C MET A 44 6.69 16.41 -10.31
N ASN A 45 7.30 16.14 -11.47
CA ASN A 45 8.48 16.88 -11.94
C ASN A 45 8.15 18.33 -12.38
N ASN A 46 6.87 18.71 -12.46
CA ASN A 46 6.49 20.08 -12.78
C ASN A 46 6.64 21.01 -11.56
N PRO A 47 7.33 22.17 -11.66
CA PRO A 47 7.62 23.04 -10.51
C PRO A 47 6.40 23.57 -9.72
N GLY A 48 5.23 23.67 -10.35
CA GLY A 48 3.99 24.11 -9.71
C GLY A 48 3.17 22.99 -9.06
N ALA A 49 3.60 21.73 -9.22
CA ALA A 49 2.83 20.59 -8.77
C ALA A 49 3.19 20.21 -7.33
N ASN A 50 2.19 19.82 -6.54
CA ASN A 50 2.41 19.37 -5.17
C ASN A 50 2.47 17.82 -5.15
N PRO A 51 3.64 17.20 -4.86
CA PRO A 51 3.77 15.74 -4.86
C PRO A 51 2.76 15.04 -3.97
N VAL A 52 2.46 15.61 -2.80
CA VAL A 52 1.50 15.04 -1.84
C VAL A 52 0.10 14.93 -2.45
N VAL A 53 -0.34 15.98 -3.16
CA VAL A 53 -1.66 16.03 -3.79
C VAL A 53 -1.74 15.03 -4.94
N ILE A 54 -0.68 14.96 -5.76
CA ILE A 54 -0.61 13.98 -6.86
C ILE A 54 -0.69 12.56 -6.30
N THR A 55 0.06 12.26 -5.24
CA THR A 55 0.03 10.94 -4.62
C THR A 55 -1.34 10.60 -4.07
N LEU A 56 -2.06 11.54 -3.44
CA LEU A 56 -3.44 11.28 -2.98
C LEU A 56 -4.36 10.88 -4.15
N PHE A 57 -4.31 11.61 -5.26
CA PHE A 57 -5.09 11.26 -6.45
C PHE A 57 -4.66 9.91 -7.05
N ALA A 58 -3.35 9.67 -7.13
CA ALA A 58 -2.79 8.42 -7.62
C ALA A 58 -3.20 7.24 -6.75
N SER A 59 -3.13 7.37 -5.42
CA SER A 59 -3.58 6.38 -4.45
C SER A 59 -5.06 6.08 -4.65
N ALA A 60 -5.91 7.11 -4.77
CA ALA A 60 -7.34 6.90 -5.02
C ALA A 60 -7.61 6.17 -6.35
N LEU A 61 -6.89 6.50 -7.42
CA LEU A 61 -6.99 5.81 -8.70
C LEU A 61 -6.50 4.36 -8.62
N ILE A 62 -5.35 4.11 -8.00
CA ILE A 62 -4.80 2.76 -7.81
C ILE A 62 -5.75 1.90 -6.97
N SER A 63 -6.30 2.44 -5.89
CA SER A 63 -7.32 1.75 -5.09
C SER A 63 -8.58 1.47 -5.91
N SER A 64 -9.00 2.42 -6.75
CA SER A 64 -10.18 2.25 -7.61
C SER A 64 -9.97 1.15 -8.64
N ILE A 65 -8.86 1.17 -9.37
CA ILE A 65 -8.48 0.15 -10.33
C ILE A 65 -8.41 -1.20 -9.63
N THR A 66 -7.62 -1.31 -8.57
CA THR A 66 -7.39 -2.59 -7.89
C THR A 66 -8.67 -3.19 -7.33
N LEU A 67 -9.51 -2.39 -6.66
CA LEU A 67 -10.72 -2.91 -6.02
C LEU A 67 -11.89 -3.11 -7.00
N PHE A 68 -12.17 -2.17 -7.91
CA PHE A 68 -13.36 -2.23 -8.77
C PHE A 68 -13.12 -2.93 -10.11
N TYR A 69 -11.90 -2.92 -10.65
CA TYR A 69 -11.58 -3.62 -11.90
C TYR A 69 -11.41 -5.12 -11.67
N ILE A 70 -10.69 -5.50 -10.60
CA ILE A 70 -10.40 -6.90 -10.29
C ILE A 70 -11.62 -7.57 -9.65
N SER A 71 -12.14 -6.97 -8.57
CA SER A 71 -13.28 -7.54 -7.84
C SER A 71 -14.60 -7.12 -8.49
N ARG A 72 -15.65 -7.92 -8.26
CA ARG A 72 -17.00 -7.53 -8.67
C ARG A 72 -17.49 -6.42 -7.75
N TRP A 73 -18.20 -5.46 -8.31
CA TRP A 73 -18.84 -4.38 -7.57
C TRP A 73 -19.74 -4.98 -6.49
N GLY A 74 -19.51 -4.57 -5.24
CA GLY A 74 -20.26 -5.09 -4.11
C GLY A 74 -19.93 -4.37 -2.81
N THR A 75 -20.61 -4.77 -1.73
CA THR A 75 -20.43 -4.13 -0.43
C THR A 75 -19.00 -4.23 0.06
N LYS A 76 -18.33 -5.39 -0.09
CA LYS A 76 -16.91 -5.52 0.29
C LYS A 76 -15.97 -4.60 -0.48
N THR A 77 -16.17 -4.39 -1.78
CA THR A 77 -15.28 -3.54 -2.57
C THR A 77 -15.47 -2.07 -2.22
N ILE A 78 -16.73 -1.66 -1.99
CA ILE A 78 -17.06 -0.30 -1.55
C ILE A 78 -16.50 -0.03 -0.16
N THR A 79 -16.70 -0.94 0.80
CA THR A 79 -16.21 -0.73 2.16
C THR A 79 -14.69 -0.81 2.24
N ALA A 80 -14.05 -1.70 1.47
CA ALA A 80 -12.59 -1.72 1.32
C ALA A 80 -12.08 -0.40 0.76
N PHE A 81 -12.67 0.10 -0.33
CA PHE A 81 -12.25 1.35 -0.96
C PHE A 81 -12.39 2.55 -0.01
N LEU A 82 -13.55 2.69 0.64
CA LEU A 82 -13.77 3.76 1.61
C LEU A 82 -12.79 3.67 2.78
N ALA A 83 -12.53 2.45 3.29
CA ALA A 83 -11.55 2.24 4.33
C ALA A 83 -10.15 2.64 3.87
N THR A 84 -9.73 2.24 2.66
CA THR A 84 -8.45 2.65 2.08
C THR A 84 -8.32 4.17 2.03
N ILE A 85 -9.29 4.88 1.46
CA ILE A 85 -9.23 6.35 1.35
C ILE A 85 -9.17 7.02 2.72
N VAL A 86 -10.01 6.59 3.68
CA VAL A 86 -10.03 7.16 5.03
C VAL A 86 -8.70 6.91 5.73
N THR A 87 -8.16 5.69 5.66
CA THR A 87 -6.86 5.37 6.25
C THR A 87 -5.74 6.16 5.60
N THR A 88 -5.70 6.27 4.27
CA THR A 88 -4.67 7.03 3.55
C THR A 88 -4.70 8.51 3.93
N CYS A 89 -5.88 9.11 4.09
CA CYS A 89 -6.00 10.50 4.56
C CYS A 89 -5.49 10.67 6.00
N ILE A 90 -5.82 9.77 6.92
CA ILE A 90 -5.33 9.81 8.30
C ILE A 90 -3.81 9.61 8.33
N LEU A 91 -3.31 8.66 7.55
CA LEU A 91 -1.88 8.38 7.44
C LEU A 91 -1.12 9.58 6.85
N LEU A 92 -1.68 10.29 5.87
CA LEU A 92 -1.07 11.50 5.34
C LEU A 92 -0.90 12.56 6.43
N VAL A 93 -1.93 12.81 7.24
CA VAL A 93 -1.83 13.76 8.35
C VAL A 93 -0.72 13.34 9.31
N PHE A 94 -0.64 12.05 9.63
CA PHE A 94 0.45 11.52 10.45
C PHE A 94 1.82 11.76 9.81
N ILE A 95 2.02 11.37 8.55
CA ILE A 95 3.28 11.54 7.83
C ILE A 95 3.72 13.01 7.84
N LEU A 96 2.84 13.95 7.49
CA LEU A 96 3.19 15.38 7.44
C LEU A 96 3.67 15.95 8.79
N LEU A 97 3.21 15.40 9.93
CA LEU A 97 3.67 15.82 11.26
C LEU A 97 5.08 15.32 11.58
N PHE A 98 5.46 14.15 11.06
CA PHE A 98 6.73 13.48 11.37
C PHE A 98 7.81 13.67 10.29
N THR A 99 7.47 13.89 9.02
CA THR A 99 8.47 13.98 7.93
C THR A 99 9.45 15.14 8.14
N ASN A 100 9.01 16.27 8.67
CA ASN A 100 9.91 17.40 8.97
C ASN A 100 10.94 17.07 10.06
N GLN A 101 10.65 16.12 10.94
CA GLN A 101 11.53 15.72 12.04
C GLN A 101 12.49 14.59 11.62
N ALA A 102 12.13 13.81 10.61
CA ALA A 102 12.88 12.63 10.20
C ALA A 102 14.15 12.94 9.41
N MET A 103 14.24 14.11 8.74
CA MET A 103 15.42 14.54 7.95
C MET A 103 15.95 13.52 6.92
N ILE A 104 15.13 12.56 6.48
CA ILE A 104 15.52 11.50 5.52
C ILE A 104 15.33 11.90 4.05
N GLN A 105 14.96 13.15 3.75
CA GLN A 105 14.65 13.60 2.39
C GLN A 105 15.90 13.72 1.50
N GLY A 106 15.74 13.42 0.20
CA GLY A 106 16.84 13.48 -0.78
C GLY A 106 17.68 12.21 -0.83
N PHE A 107 18.74 12.24 -1.62
CA PHE A 107 19.58 11.06 -1.89
C PHE A 107 20.47 10.68 -0.70
N GLY A 108 20.68 9.38 -0.50
CA GLY A 108 21.68 8.82 0.42
C GLY A 108 23.10 9.05 -0.08
N GLU A 109 24.08 9.00 0.81
CA GLU A 109 25.50 9.10 0.41
C GLU A 109 25.85 7.96 -0.57
N GLU A 110 25.24 6.80 -0.35
CA GLU A 110 25.37 5.60 -1.17
C GLU A 110 24.81 5.79 -2.60
N GLU A 111 23.84 6.69 -2.77
CA GLU A 111 23.21 6.99 -4.08
C GLU A 111 23.91 8.17 -4.77
N ILE A 112 24.47 9.11 -4.00
CA ILE A 112 25.14 10.31 -4.52
C ILE A 112 26.37 9.95 -5.34
N GLU A 113 27.12 8.90 -4.97
CA GLU A 113 28.31 8.48 -5.72
C GLU A 113 27.96 8.04 -7.15
N GLU A 114 26.86 7.31 -7.33
CA GLU A 114 26.35 6.92 -8.64
C GLU A 114 25.77 8.10 -9.42
N LEU A 115 25.14 9.05 -8.72
CA LEU A 115 24.50 10.22 -9.30
C LEU A 115 25.45 11.40 -9.56
N ALA A 116 26.71 11.33 -9.09
CA ALA A 116 27.71 12.39 -9.22
C ALA A 116 27.90 12.96 -10.65
N PRO A 117 27.77 12.17 -11.73
CA PRO A 117 27.84 12.70 -13.10
C PRO A 117 26.64 13.56 -13.52
N TYR A 118 25.54 13.53 -12.78
CA TYR A 118 24.26 14.16 -13.13
C TYR A 118 23.95 15.38 -12.26
N SER A 119 23.03 16.23 -12.72
CA SER A 119 22.51 17.32 -11.92
C SER A 119 21.65 16.78 -10.78
N LEU A 120 22.08 16.99 -9.53
CA LEU A 120 21.29 16.71 -8.33
C LEU A 120 20.15 17.71 -8.09
N TYR A 121 20.07 18.79 -8.88
CA TYR A 121 18.96 19.74 -8.79
C TYR A 121 17.68 19.11 -9.34
N VAL A 122 16.81 18.72 -8.42
CA VAL A 122 15.41 18.40 -8.69
C VAL A 122 14.61 19.61 -8.24
N GLY A 123 13.92 20.29 -9.17
CA GLY A 123 13.12 21.50 -8.91
C GLY A 123 11.86 21.27 -8.07
N VAL A 124 11.89 20.27 -7.19
CA VAL A 124 10.77 19.75 -6.40
C VAL A 124 11.23 19.59 -4.95
N ASP A 125 10.33 19.93 -4.03
CA ASP A 125 10.57 19.81 -2.59
C ASP A 125 10.71 18.33 -2.17
N PHE A 126 11.93 17.94 -1.79
CA PHE A 126 12.25 16.58 -1.38
C PHE A 126 11.53 16.12 -0.11
N VAL A 127 11.09 17.04 0.76
CA VAL A 127 10.27 16.68 1.93
C VAL A 127 8.90 16.18 1.45
N LYS A 128 8.32 16.87 0.46
CA LYS A 128 7.04 16.46 -0.16
C LYS A 128 7.19 15.17 -0.96
N ILE A 129 8.33 14.96 -1.61
CA ILE A 129 8.64 13.69 -2.27
C ILE A 129 8.74 12.57 -1.24
N GLY A 130 9.43 12.77 -0.11
CA GLY A 130 9.50 11.76 0.96
C GLY A 130 8.12 11.36 1.48
N ALA A 131 7.25 12.34 1.73
CA ALA A 131 5.86 12.07 2.12
C ALA A 131 5.08 11.31 1.02
N ALA A 132 5.27 11.68 -0.25
CA ALA A 132 4.67 11.00 -1.39
C ALA A 132 5.17 9.56 -1.54
N MET A 133 6.46 9.30 -1.31
CA MET A 133 7.05 7.96 -1.36
C MET A 133 6.44 7.06 -0.28
N ILE A 134 6.37 7.52 0.97
CA ILE A 134 5.79 6.74 2.07
C ILE A 134 4.33 6.40 1.75
N LEU A 135 3.52 7.39 1.33
CA LEU A 135 2.11 7.15 0.96
C LEU A 135 1.95 6.17 -0.18
N MET A 136 2.72 6.34 -1.27
CA MET A 136 2.63 5.50 -2.46
C MET A 136 3.04 4.06 -2.14
N SER A 137 4.03 3.86 -1.28
CA SER A 137 4.48 2.53 -0.92
C SER A 137 3.52 1.85 0.09
N THR A 138 2.84 2.61 0.96
CA THR A 138 1.87 2.04 1.91
C THR A 138 0.51 1.69 1.27
N ILE A 139 0.11 2.35 0.17
CA ILE A 139 -1.25 2.18 -0.39
C ILE A 139 -1.56 0.73 -0.79
N GLY A 140 -0.58 0.02 -1.35
CA GLY A 140 -0.76 -1.38 -1.76
C GLY A 140 -1.08 -2.28 -0.57
N ALA A 141 -0.32 -2.15 0.52
CA ALA A 141 -0.54 -2.90 1.74
C ALA A 141 -1.92 -2.59 2.38
N ILE A 142 -2.35 -1.32 2.36
CA ILE A 142 -3.70 -0.95 2.84
C ILE A 142 -4.79 -1.58 1.97
N ILE A 143 -4.67 -1.53 0.64
CA ILE A 143 -5.66 -2.13 -0.27
C ILE A 143 -5.80 -3.63 0.01
N ASP A 144 -4.67 -4.35 0.07
CA ASP A 144 -4.65 -5.80 0.30
C ASP A 144 -5.27 -6.16 1.65
N LEU A 145 -4.96 -5.41 2.70
CA LEU A 145 -5.51 -5.63 4.03
C LEU A 145 -7.02 -5.32 4.08
N THR A 146 -7.47 -4.22 3.48
CA THR A 146 -8.88 -3.83 3.50
C THR A 146 -9.78 -4.83 2.77
N ILE A 147 -9.32 -5.40 1.64
CA ILE A 147 -10.08 -6.43 0.94
C ILE A 147 -10.01 -7.80 1.65
N ALA A 148 -8.87 -8.13 2.27
CA ALA A 148 -8.68 -9.36 3.03
C ALA A 148 -9.53 -9.41 4.31
N ILE A 149 -9.90 -8.26 4.88
CA ILE A 149 -10.83 -8.18 6.02
C ILE A 149 -12.29 -8.11 5.54
N SER A 150 -12.59 -7.23 4.58
CA SER A 150 -13.97 -7.00 4.16
C SER A 150 -14.61 -8.20 3.45
N SER A 151 -13.81 -8.98 2.70
CA SER A 151 -14.32 -10.14 1.96
C SER A 151 -14.81 -11.28 2.89
N PRO A 152 -14.02 -11.76 3.87
CA PRO A 152 -14.51 -12.76 4.83
C PRO A 152 -15.64 -12.24 5.72
N MET A 153 -15.64 -10.96 6.12
CA MET A 153 -16.76 -10.38 6.86
C MET A 153 -18.08 -10.44 6.07
N GLN A 154 -18.04 -10.20 4.75
CA GLN A 154 -19.20 -10.37 3.90
C GLN A 154 -19.67 -11.83 3.85
N GLU A 155 -18.74 -12.79 3.83
CA GLU A 155 -19.05 -14.21 3.86
C GLU A 155 -19.69 -14.65 5.18
N ILE A 156 -19.16 -14.17 6.31
CA ILE A 156 -19.72 -14.39 7.65
C ILE A 156 -21.17 -13.87 7.72
N LYS A 157 -21.43 -12.65 7.23
CA LYS A 157 -22.80 -12.10 7.19
C LYS A 157 -23.71 -12.85 6.22
N HIS A 158 -23.16 -13.42 5.14
CA HIS A 158 -23.92 -14.21 4.19
C HIS A 158 -24.40 -15.52 4.80
N HIS A 159 -23.52 -16.23 5.51
CA HIS A 159 -23.84 -17.50 6.19
C HIS A 159 -24.57 -17.33 7.52
N ASN A 160 -24.39 -16.20 8.21
CA ASN A 160 -25.12 -15.85 9.43
C ASN A 160 -25.77 -14.46 9.30
N PRO A 161 -26.95 -14.35 8.67
CA PRO A 161 -27.64 -13.07 8.45
C PRO A 161 -28.02 -12.34 9.74
N ASP A 162 -28.20 -13.09 10.83
CA ASP A 162 -28.61 -12.59 12.14
C ASP A 162 -27.47 -12.18 13.05
N ILE A 163 -26.22 -12.34 12.62
CA ILE A 163 -25.07 -11.83 13.36
C ILE A 163 -25.22 -10.33 13.65
N ASP A 164 -25.08 -9.99 14.93
CA ASP A 164 -25.09 -8.60 15.39
C ASP A 164 -23.86 -7.84 14.87
N ARG A 165 -24.02 -6.53 14.68
CA ARG A 165 -22.97 -5.65 14.19
C ARG A 165 -21.72 -5.68 15.08
N ARG A 166 -21.86 -5.79 16.41
CA ARG A 166 -20.71 -5.85 17.32
C ARG A 166 -19.91 -7.14 17.15
N SER A 167 -20.62 -8.27 17.02
CA SER A 167 -19.99 -9.57 16.76
C SER A 167 -19.29 -9.58 15.40
N LEU A 168 -19.92 -9.01 14.36
CA LEU A 168 -19.30 -8.90 13.04
C LEU A 168 -18.05 -8.01 13.05
N PHE A 169 -18.10 -6.89 13.77
CA PHE A 169 -16.92 -6.04 13.99
C PHE A 169 -15.80 -6.79 14.72
N ALA A 170 -16.12 -7.54 15.78
CA ALA A 170 -15.14 -8.34 16.52
C ALA A 170 -14.49 -9.42 15.63
N SER A 171 -15.26 -10.07 14.76
CA SER A 171 -14.70 -10.99 13.75
C SER A 171 -13.74 -10.29 12.79
N GLY A 172 -14.11 -9.10 12.28
CA GLY A 172 -13.24 -8.30 11.44
C GLY A 172 -11.93 -7.89 12.13
N MET A 173 -12.00 -7.50 13.39
CA MET A 173 -10.82 -7.21 14.23
C MET A 173 -9.94 -8.45 14.42
N SER A 174 -10.54 -9.63 14.62
CA SER A 174 -9.77 -10.87 14.75
C SER A 174 -9.01 -11.20 13.47
N ILE A 175 -9.69 -11.17 12.32
CA ILE A 175 -9.08 -11.41 11.00
C ILE A 175 -7.93 -10.43 10.74
N GLY A 176 -8.15 -9.14 11.02
CA GLY A 176 -7.12 -8.13 10.84
C GLY A 176 -5.88 -8.36 11.71
N ARG A 177 -6.06 -8.78 12.97
CA ARG A 177 -4.93 -9.10 13.87
C ARG A 177 -4.10 -10.27 13.35
N ASP A 178 -4.74 -11.29 12.80
CA ASP A 178 -4.03 -12.47 12.28
C ASP A 178 -3.20 -12.13 11.03
N ILE A 179 -3.69 -11.21 10.20
CA ILE A 179 -3.01 -10.81 8.96
C ILE A 179 -1.91 -9.78 9.23
N LEU A 180 -2.08 -8.87 10.21
CA LEU A 180 -1.13 -7.77 10.47
C LEU A 180 0.32 -8.26 10.62
N GLY A 181 0.52 -9.32 11.42
CA GLY A 181 1.86 -9.87 11.67
C GLY A 181 2.48 -10.48 10.42
N THR A 182 1.70 -11.18 9.61
CA THR A 182 2.21 -11.78 8.36
C THR A 182 2.52 -10.73 7.31
N SER A 183 1.71 -9.68 7.19
CA SER A 183 1.96 -8.55 6.28
C SER A 183 3.20 -7.73 6.69
N ALA A 184 3.41 -7.49 7.98
CA ALA A 184 4.62 -6.81 8.46
C ALA A 184 5.89 -7.61 8.11
N ASN A 185 5.86 -8.93 8.27
CA ASN A 185 6.98 -9.80 7.88
C ASN A 185 7.23 -9.76 6.37
N THR A 186 6.19 -9.66 5.53
CA THR A 186 6.35 -9.51 4.08
C THR A 186 7.13 -8.24 3.73
N LEU A 187 6.80 -7.09 4.35
CA LEU A 187 7.53 -5.84 4.15
C LEU A 187 8.99 -5.95 4.61
N PHE A 188 9.21 -6.58 5.77
CA PHE A 188 10.55 -6.83 6.29
C PHE A 188 11.41 -7.64 5.32
N PHE A 189 10.89 -8.76 4.80
CA PHE A 189 11.64 -9.59 3.86
C PHE A 189 11.83 -8.92 2.50
N ALA A 190 10.86 -8.11 2.04
CA ALA A 190 11.01 -7.35 0.80
C ALA A 190 12.20 -6.38 0.88
N PHE A 191 12.35 -5.68 2.02
CA PHE A 191 13.50 -4.81 2.25
C PHE A 191 14.81 -5.60 2.35
N PHE A 192 14.95 -6.51 3.33
CA PHE A 192 16.22 -7.20 3.54
C PHE A 192 16.64 -8.06 2.34
N GLY A 193 15.68 -8.63 1.60
CA GLY A 193 15.94 -9.34 0.35
C GLY A 193 16.37 -8.41 -0.79
N GLY A 194 15.74 -7.24 -0.92
CA GLY A 194 16.06 -6.26 -1.96
C GLY A 194 17.40 -5.56 -1.75
N TYR A 195 17.78 -5.31 -0.50
CA TYR A 195 19.02 -4.61 -0.12
C TYR A 195 20.14 -5.56 0.34
N MET A 196 20.01 -6.87 0.13
CA MET A 196 21.00 -7.85 0.58
C MET A 196 22.41 -7.56 0.05
N GLY A 197 22.54 -7.11 -1.20
CA GLY A 197 23.83 -6.71 -1.79
C GLY A 197 24.47 -5.51 -1.07
N LEU A 198 23.68 -4.48 -0.77
CA LEU A 198 24.14 -3.29 -0.04
C LEU A 198 24.58 -3.66 1.39
N LEU A 199 23.80 -4.51 2.07
CA LEU A 199 24.12 -4.97 3.42
C LEU A 199 25.43 -5.79 3.47
N LEU A 200 25.71 -6.58 2.43
CA LEU A 200 27.01 -7.25 2.28
C LEU A 200 28.13 -6.26 2.02
N TRP A 201 27.89 -5.24 1.19
CA TRP A 201 28.89 -4.21 0.89
C TRP A 201 29.27 -3.38 2.12
N PHE A 202 28.30 -3.02 2.97
CA PHE A 202 28.56 -2.38 4.27
C PHE A 202 29.49 -3.22 5.16
N LYS A 203 29.32 -4.54 5.16
CA LYS A 203 30.20 -5.44 5.89
C LYS A 203 31.62 -5.43 5.34
N ASP A 204 31.79 -5.44 4.01
CA ASP A 204 33.11 -5.40 3.37
C ASP A 204 33.82 -4.07 3.59
N LEU A 205 33.06 -2.96 3.59
CA LEU A 205 33.53 -1.62 3.93
C LEU A 205 33.74 -1.39 5.44
N LYS A 206 33.52 -2.43 6.26
CA LYS A 206 33.69 -2.42 7.72
C LYS A 206 32.84 -1.36 8.44
N TYR A 207 31.66 -1.05 7.91
CA TYR A 207 30.69 -0.23 8.63
C TYR A 207 30.31 -0.92 9.93
N SER A 208 30.29 -0.15 11.01
CA SER A 208 29.72 -0.57 12.28
C SER A 208 28.19 -0.69 12.17
N LEU A 209 27.58 -1.48 13.06
CA LEU A 209 26.11 -1.58 13.13
C LEU A 209 25.46 -0.21 13.37
N GLY A 210 26.13 0.67 14.10
CA GLY A 210 25.67 2.05 14.31
C GLY A 210 25.61 2.84 13.01
N GLU A 211 26.64 2.76 12.18
CA GLU A 211 26.69 3.44 10.88
C GLU A 211 25.63 2.89 9.92
N ILE A 212 25.41 1.57 9.92
CA ILE A 212 24.36 0.96 9.09
C ILE A 212 22.97 1.43 9.52
N VAL A 213 22.65 1.39 10.82
CA VAL A 213 21.32 1.78 11.31
C VAL A 213 21.06 3.28 11.10
N ASN A 214 22.10 4.11 11.20
CA ASN A 214 21.99 5.55 10.96
C ASN A 214 22.20 5.94 9.49
N SER A 215 22.49 4.98 8.61
CA SER A 215 22.58 5.27 7.18
C SER A 215 21.22 5.75 6.67
N LYS A 216 21.24 6.70 5.73
CA LYS A 216 20.01 7.33 5.24
C LYS A 216 19.12 6.32 4.52
N VAL A 217 19.72 5.43 3.73
CA VAL A 217 19.01 4.35 3.03
C VAL A 217 18.29 3.45 4.04
N PHE A 218 19.00 2.99 5.08
CA PHE A 218 18.41 2.13 6.10
C PHE A 218 17.33 2.85 6.91
N SER A 219 17.61 4.06 7.38
CA SER A 219 16.67 4.87 8.17
C SER A 219 15.40 5.21 7.39
N SER A 220 15.53 5.57 6.11
CA SER A 220 14.40 5.86 5.22
C SER A 220 13.50 4.64 5.07
N GLU A 221 14.07 3.45 4.86
CA GLU A 221 13.25 2.25 4.74
C GLU A 221 12.60 1.85 6.08
N MET A 222 13.32 1.95 7.21
CA MET A 222 12.71 1.64 8.51
C MET A 222 11.52 2.56 8.81
N ILE A 223 11.62 3.84 8.44
CA ILE A 223 10.50 4.79 8.53
C ILE A 223 9.37 4.39 7.58
N PHE A 224 9.68 3.93 6.36
CA PHE A 224 8.69 3.41 5.43
C PHE A 224 7.95 2.18 5.96
N ILE A 225 8.68 1.16 6.43
CA ILE A 225 8.09 -0.08 6.98
C ILE A 225 7.25 0.27 8.22
N GLY A 226 7.77 1.12 9.11
CA GLY A 226 7.06 1.59 10.29
C GLY A 226 5.77 2.34 9.95
N SER A 227 5.84 3.28 9.01
CA SER A 227 4.67 4.04 8.53
C SER A 227 3.64 3.13 7.87
N SER A 228 4.09 2.13 7.10
CA SER A 228 3.22 1.13 6.50
C SER A 228 2.54 0.25 7.55
N ALA A 229 3.27 -0.18 8.57
CA ALA A 229 2.72 -0.94 9.69
C ALA A 229 1.68 -0.13 10.47
N ILE A 230 1.93 1.16 10.72
CA ILE A 230 0.96 2.07 11.35
C ILE A 230 -0.28 2.22 10.47
N GLY A 231 -0.10 2.45 9.16
CA GLY A 231 -1.21 2.54 8.20
C GLY A 231 -2.06 1.27 8.18
N MET A 232 -1.44 0.10 8.17
CA MET A 232 -2.13 -1.20 8.26
C MET A 232 -2.87 -1.36 9.60
N ALA A 233 -2.23 -1.02 10.72
CA ALA A 233 -2.84 -1.10 12.05
C ALA A 233 -4.08 -0.19 12.17
N LEU A 234 -4.07 0.99 11.54
CA LEU A 234 -5.21 1.89 11.43
C LEU A 234 -6.29 1.37 10.48
N ALA A 235 -5.90 0.75 9.36
CA ALA A 235 -6.84 0.19 8.37
C ALA A 235 -7.72 -0.92 8.94
N ILE A 236 -7.22 -1.73 9.89
CA ILE A 236 -7.97 -2.84 10.51
C ILE A 236 -9.29 -2.37 11.16
N PRO A 237 -9.28 -1.50 12.20
CA PRO A 237 -10.50 -1.06 12.85
C PRO A 237 -11.40 -0.25 11.91
N ILE A 238 -10.82 0.55 11.01
CA ILE A 238 -11.59 1.33 10.03
C ILE A 238 -12.37 0.40 9.09
N THR A 239 -11.70 -0.61 8.52
CA THR A 239 -12.31 -1.58 7.61
C THR A 239 -13.38 -2.41 8.32
N ALA A 240 -13.09 -2.89 9.53
CA ALA A 240 -14.03 -3.67 10.32
C ALA A 240 -15.28 -2.84 10.66
N ALA A 241 -15.12 -1.59 11.09
CA ALA A 241 -16.23 -0.71 11.45
C ALA A 241 -17.12 -0.37 10.24
N LEU A 242 -16.49 0.03 9.13
CA LEU A 242 -17.21 0.35 7.89
C LEU A 242 -17.92 -0.87 7.32
N THR A 243 -17.24 -2.01 7.26
CA THR A 243 -17.83 -3.23 6.70
C THR A 243 -18.99 -3.72 7.55
N ALA A 244 -18.85 -3.73 8.89
CA ALA A 244 -19.94 -4.09 9.79
C ALA A 244 -21.15 -3.16 9.65
N TYR A 245 -20.94 -1.84 9.52
CA TYR A 245 -22.01 -0.86 9.34
C TYR A 245 -22.78 -1.05 8.03
N PHE A 246 -22.07 -1.18 6.91
CA PHE A 246 -22.71 -1.28 5.59
C PHE A 246 -23.42 -2.61 5.37
N LEU A 247 -22.86 -3.72 5.88
CA LEU A 247 -23.49 -5.03 5.78
C LEU A 247 -24.75 -5.14 6.64
N ASP A 248 -24.79 -4.47 7.79
CA ASP A 248 -25.98 -4.45 8.66
C ASP A 248 -27.10 -3.58 8.07
N LYS A 249 -26.78 -2.41 7.50
CA LYS A 249 -27.77 -1.55 6.83
C LYS A 249 -28.46 -2.24 5.64
N LYS A 250 -27.76 -3.16 4.96
CA LYS A 250 -28.34 -3.95 3.86
C LYS A 250 -29.43 -4.92 4.32
N LYS A 251 -29.40 -5.38 5.58
CA LYS A 251 -30.48 -6.16 6.20
C LYS A 251 -31.75 -5.32 6.35
N LEU A 252 -31.61 -4.09 6.83
CA LEU A 252 -32.74 -3.15 7.02
C LEU A 252 -33.42 -2.75 5.70
N GLY A 253 -32.65 -2.62 4.60
CA GLY A 253 -33.21 -2.31 3.28
C GLY A 253 -34.01 -3.46 2.65
N ARG A 254 -33.68 -4.71 2.98
CA ARG A 254 -34.36 -5.90 2.44
C ARG A 254 -35.64 -6.26 3.20
N ASN A 255 -35.76 -5.84 4.47
CA ASN A 255 -36.97 -6.00 5.28
C ASN A 255 -38.05 -4.92 5.06
N ARG A 256 -37.79 -3.88 4.26
CA ARG A 256 -38.77 -2.81 3.96
C ARG A 256 -39.49 -2.98 2.61
N SER A 257 -39.33 -4.12 1.94
CA SER A 257 -39.91 -4.41 0.63
C SER A 257 -41.08 -5.40 0.66
N TYR A 258 -41.80 -5.50 1.78
CA TYR A 258 -43.03 -6.28 1.90
C TYR A 258 -44.23 -5.36 2.08
#